data_AF-A0A9Q1GC58-F1
#
_entry.id   AF-A0A9Q1GC58-F1
#
_cell.length_a   1.000
_cell.length_b   1.000
_cell.length_c   1.000
_cell.angle_alpha   90.00
_cell.angle_beta   90.00
_cell.angle_gamma   90.00
#
_symmetry.space_group_name_H-M   'P 1'
#
loop_
_entity.id
_entity.type
_entity.pdbx_description
1 polymer ?
#
loop_
_entity_poly.entity_id
_entity_poly.type
_entity_poly.pdbx_seq_one_letter_code
_entity_poly.pdbx_strand_id
1 'polypeptide(L)'
;MKFNIEAPIWSSKQRILCTLNQSLKDVLNYGLFQPAYNGKSGKFLDEERLLKDYPLPAIAPVPYLEFRYKRRVYTEAYVDDKQLAKLHTKANLKKLMEHVQQSNVEKVAKSLEKGLDPNFHDPDTGECPLTLAAQMEGCADLIKVLKSGGAHLDFRTRDGITALHKAVTSKNHTALI
;
A
#
# COMPACT_ATOMS: atom_id res chain seq x y z
N MET A 1 11.18 -0.68 21.68
CA MET A 1 10.04 -1.56 22.08
C MET A 1 10.45 -3.01 21.88
N LYS A 2 10.04 -3.95 22.74
CA LYS A 2 10.30 -5.39 22.57
C LYS A 2 9.07 -6.07 21.94
N PHE A 3 9.21 -6.67 20.77
CA PHE A 3 8.15 -7.40 20.09
C PHE A 3 8.16 -8.89 20.44
N ASN A 4 6.99 -9.53 20.37
CA ASN A 4 6.87 -10.98 20.48
C ASN A 4 7.08 -11.59 19.09
N ILE A 5 8.15 -12.36 18.90
CA ILE A 5 8.48 -12.97 17.61
C ILE A 5 7.54 -14.11 17.21
N GLU A 6 6.82 -14.68 18.18
CA GLU A 6 5.88 -15.79 17.97
C GLU A 6 4.45 -15.31 17.72
N ALA A 7 4.21 -14.00 17.79
CA ALA A 7 2.91 -13.41 17.52
C ALA A 7 2.81 -12.92 16.06
N PRO A 8 1.58 -12.81 15.52
CA PRO A 8 1.35 -12.17 14.23
C PRO A 8 1.83 -10.73 14.19
N ILE A 9 2.24 -10.26 13.03
CA ILE A 9 2.77 -8.91 12.81
C ILE A 9 1.74 -7.83 13.13
N TRP A 10 0.44 -8.06 12.88
CA TRP A 10 -0.62 -7.12 13.26
C TRP A 10 -0.60 -6.78 14.76
N SER A 11 -0.22 -7.72 15.63
CA SER A 11 -0.14 -7.49 17.07
C SER A 11 0.96 -6.50 17.44
N SER A 12 2.08 -6.57 16.73
CA SER A 12 3.20 -5.63 16.86
C SER A 12 2.81 -4.25 16.34
N LYS A 13 2.10 -4.19 15.21
CA LYS A 13 1.51 -2.94 14.69
C LYS A 13 0.55 -2.31 15.71
N GLN A 14 -0.40 -3.07 16.24
CA GLN A 14 -1.35 -2.57 17.25
C GLN A 14 -0.63 -2.03 18.49
N ARG A 15 0.41 -2.72 18.97
CA ARG A 15 1.21 -2.24 20.10
C ARG A 15 1.90 -0.91 19.80
N ILE A 16 2.47 -0.75 18.60
CA ILE A 16 3.06 0.52 18.15
C ILE A 16 1.99 1.61 18.20
N LEU A 17 0.81 1.36 17.62
CA LEU A 17 -0.31 2.30 17.59
C LEU A 17 -0.74 2.75 19.00
N CYS A 18 -0.80 1.84 19.97
CA CYS A 18 -1.17 2.16 21.35
C CYS A 18 -0.11 2.97 22.11
N THR A 19 1.16 2.95 21.66
CA THR A 19 2.29 3.61 22.34
C THR A 19 2.81 4.85 21.62
N LEU A 20 2.31 5.12 20.41
CA LEU A 20 2.66 6.30 19.65
C LEU A 20 2.10 7.54 20.34
N ASN A 21 2.98 8.29 21.01
CA ASN A 21 2.65 9.57 21.62
C ASN A 21 2.50 10.71 20.61
N GLN A 22 2.87 10.48 19.34
CA GLN A 22 2.74 11.44 18.25
C GLN A 22 1.48 11.14 17.45
N SER A 23 0.70 12.18 17.13
CA SER A 23 -0.44 12.04 16.23
C SER A 23 0.05 11.76 14.81
N LEU A 24 -0.26 10.58 14.30
CA LEU A 24 -0.06 10.23 12.90
C LEU A 24 -1.38 10.40 12.14
N LYS A 25 -1.35 11.19 11.06
CA LYS A 25 -2.47 11.24 10.12
C LYS A 25 -2.56 9.93 9.34
N ASP A 26 -3.78 9.43 9.14
CA ASP A 26 -4.06 8.22 8.35
C ASP A 26 -3.30 6.98 8.87
N VAL A 27 -3.40 6.79 10.18
CA VAL A 27 -2.56 5.84 10.91
C VAL A 27 -2.73 4.37 10.48
N LEU A 28 -3.92 4.00 9.97
CA LEU A 28 -4.21 2.63 9.58
C LEU A 28 -3.45 2.20 8.31
N ASN A 29 -3.03 3.16 7.48
CA ASN A 29 -2.21 2.97 6.30
C ASN A 29 -0.71 2.97 6.58
N TYR A 30 -0.29 2.88 7.86
CA TYR A 30 1.08 2.55 8.21
C TYR A 30 1.27 1.04 8.37
N GLY A 31 2.49 0.57 8.11
CA GLY A 31 2.88 -0.82 8.26
C GLY A 31 4.31 -0.95 8.76
N LEU A 32 4.61 -2.11 9.32
CA LEU A 32 5.98 -2.51 9.61
C LEU A 32 6.71 -2.79 8.29
N PHE A 33 7.90 -2.22 8.16
CA PHE A 33 8.74 -2.30 6.97
C PHE A 33 10.12 -2.83 7.35
N GLN A 34 10.57 -3.87 6.64
CA GLN A 34 11.92 -4.39 6.73
C GLN A 34 12.79 -3.64 5.71
N PRO A 35 13.83 -2.90 6.15
CA PRO A 35 14.74 -2.22 5.25
C PRO A 35 15.48 -3.17 4.32
N ALA A 36 15.99 -2.63 3.21
CA ALA A 36 16.81 -3.39 2.29
C ALA A 36 18.09 -3.88 2.98
N TYR A 37 18.47 -5.13 2.72
CA TYR A 37 19.62 -5.75 3.36
C TYR A 37 20.26 -6.81 2.48
N ASN A 38 21.60 -6.79 2.37
CA ASN A 38 22.40 -7.78 1.65
C ASN A 38 21.86 -8.10 0.24
N GLY A 39 21.61 -7.05 -0.56
CA GLY A 39 21.06 -7.18 -1.91
C GLY A 39 19.57 -7.52 -2.00
N LYS A 40 18.88 -7.78 -0.86
CA LYS A 40 17.42 -7.94 -0.83
C LYS A 40 16.74 -6.58 -0.71
N SER A 41 15.78 -6.31 -1.59
CA SER A 41 14.95 -5.10 -1.52
C SER A 41 14.16 -5.06 -0.20
N GLY A 42 13.91 -3.84 0.30
CA GLY A 42 13.05 -3.63 1.46
C GLY A 42 11.60 -4.00 1.14
N LYS A 43 10.82 -4.36 2.16
CA LYS A 43 9.43 -4.80 1.98
C LYS A 43 8.58 -4.50 3.22
N PHE A 44 7.28 -4.30 2.99
CA PHE A 44 6.31 -4.35 4.08
C PHE A 44 6.14 -5.80 4.55
N LEU A 45 5.94 -5.95 5.85
CA LEU A 45 5.67 -7.23 6.48
C LEU A 45 4.19 -7.58 6.29
N ASP A 46 3.89 -8.85 6.04
CA ASP A 46 2.52 -9.35 5.92
C ASP A 46 1.90 -9.45 7.32
N GLU A 47 0.81 -8.72 7.55
CA GLU A 47 0.24 -8.53 8.88
C GLU A 47 -0.27 -9.84 9.51
N GLU A 48 -0.61 -10.85 8.69
CA GLU A 48 -1.09 -12.17 9.14
C GLU A 48 0.05 -13.15 9.47
N ARG A 49 1.27 -12.87 9.02
CA ARG A 49 2.43 -13.74 9.27
C ARG A 49 3.05 -13.49 10.64
N LEU A 50 3.82 -14.47 11.11
CA LEU A 50 4.56 -14.35 12.37
C LEU A 50 5.83 -13.53 12.18
N LEU A 51 6.23 -12.76 13.18
CA LEU A 51 7.42 -11.93 13.08
C LEU A 51 8.71 -12.76 12.91
N LYS A 52 8.79 -13.97 13.47
CA LYS A 52 9.91 -14.91 13.26
C LYS A 52 10.12 -15.34 11.80
N ASP A 53 9.10 -15.20 10.94
CA ASP A 53 9.21 -15.51 9.52
C ASP A 53 10.03 -14.47 8.73
N TYR A 54 10.37 -13.36 9.38
CA TYR A 54 11.14 -12.26 8.82
C TYR A 54 12.48 -12.16 9.58
N PRO A 55 13.46 -13.01 9.24
CA PRO A 55 14.76 -12.97 9.90
C PRO A 55 15.38 -11.59 9.68
N LEU A 56 15.65 -10.90 10.79
CA LEU A 56 16.24 -9.58 10.77
C LEU A 56 17.76 -9.68 10.69
N PRO A 57 18.44 -8.72 10.04
CA PRO A 57 19.90 -8.73 9.93
C PRO A 57 20.59 -8.72 11.30
N ALA A 58 21.54 -9.62 11.52
CA ALA A 58 22.32 -9.70 12.76
C ALA A 58 23.48 -8.67 12.84
N ILE A 59 23.55 -7.71 11.91
CA ILE A 59 24.66 -6.74 11.82
C ILE A 59 24.55 -5.67 12.91
N ALA A 60 23.33 -5.31 13.33
CA ALA A 60 23.13 -4.35 14.40
C ALA A 60 23.00 -5.08 15.76
N PRO A 61 23.48 -4.47 16.87
CA PRO A 61 23.31 -5.02 18.21
C PRO A 61 21.84 -5.30 18.56
N VAL A 62 20.94 -4.52 17.95
CA VAL A 62 19.49 -4.71 18.01
C VAL A 62 18.96 -4.61 16.58
N PRO A 63 18.37 -5.69 16.02
CA PRO A 63 17.72 -5.61 14.72
C PRO A 63 16.53 -4.65 14.78
N TYR A 64 16.29 -3.89 13.70
CA TYR A 64 15.25 -2.87 13.66
C TYR A 64 14.30 -3.03 12.48
N LEU A 65 13.10 -2.50 12.65
CA LEU A 65 12.06 -2.35 11.64
C LEU A 65 11.67 -0.87 11.58
N GLU A 66 11.21 -0.43 10.42
CA GLU A 66 10.66 0.91 10.23
C GLU A 66 9.13 0.86 10.29
N PHE A 67 8.49 1.90 10.83
CA PHE A 67 7.04 2.05 10.77
C PHE A 67 6.71 3.13 9.75
N ARG A 68 6.24 2.72 8.57
CA ARG A 68 6.14 3.59 7.38
C ARG A 68 4.75 3.64 6.81
N TYR A 69 4.41 4.77 6.21
CA TYR A 69 3.23 4.90 5.37
C TYR A 69 3.33 3.96 4.16
N LYS A 70 2.25 3.24 3.86
CA LYS A 70 2.14 2.27 2.77
C LYS A 70 2.13 2.95 1.41
N ARG A 71 3.32 3.35 0.97
CA ARG A 71 3.62 3.76 -0.40
C ARG A 71 4.03 2.57 -1.25
N ARG A 72 4.01 2.73 -2.57
CA ARG A 72 4.60 1.76 -3.51
C ARG A 72 6.05 1.48 -3.13
N VAL A 73 6.40 0.19 -3.10
CA VAL A 73 7.79 -0.26 -2.91
C VAL A 73 8.41 -0.42 -4.29
N TYR A 74 9.37 0.43 -4.63
CA TYR A 74 10.12 0.34 -5.88
C TYR A 74 11.27 -0.65 -5.71
N THR A 75 11.43 -1.57 -6.67
CA THR A 75 12.46 -2.61 -6.64
C THR A 75 13.74 -2.19 -7.37
N GLU A 76 13.69 -1.14 -8.19
CA GLU A 76 14.84 -0.60 -8.90
C GLU A 76 15.84 0.03 -7.93
N ALA A 77 17.13 -0.18 -8.16
CA ALA A 77 18.21 0.30 -7.30
C ALA A 77 18.34 1.84 -7.27
N TYR A 78 17.84 2.51 -8.31
CA TYR A 78 17.81 3.97 -8.41
C TYR A 78 16.46 4.42 -8.94
N VAL A 79 15.80 5.28 -8.19
CA VAL A 79 14.59 5.97 -8.61
C VAL A 79 14.83 7.47 -8.43
N ASP A 80 14.68 8.24 -9.50
CA ASP A 80 14.86 9.70 -9.43
C ASP A 80 13.68 10.34 -8.70
N ASP A 81 13.92 10.80 -7.47
CA ASP A 81 12.94 11.48 -6.63
C ASP A 81 12.30 12.69 -7.34
N LYS A 82 13.06 13.44 -8.16
CA LYS A 82 12.51 14.58 -8.90
C LYS A 82 11.56 14.11 -10.00
N GLN A 83 11.86 13.00 -10.65
CA GLN A 83 10.99 12.41 -11.65
C GLN A 83 9.71 11.87 -10.99
N LEU A 84 9.82 11.18 -9.85
CA LEU A 84 8.65 10.73 -9.08
C LEU A 84 7.79 11.91 -8.65
N ALA A 85 8.37 12.99 -8.13
CA ALA A 85 7.60 14.16 -7.70
C ALA A 85 6.74 14.73 -8.85
N LYS A 86 7.24 14.72 -10.09
CA LYS A 86 6.48 15.14 -11.28
C LYS A 86 5.31 14.21 -11.61
N LEU A 87 5.40 12.92 -11.28
CA LEU A 87 4.32 11.95 -11.49
C LEU A 87 3.18 12.15 -10.48
N HIS A 88 3.47 12.60 -9.25
CA HIS A 88 2.52 12.71 -8.16
C HIS A 88 1.91 14.11 -8.00
N THR A 89 1.86 14.90 -9.07
CA THR A 89 1.13 16.18 -9.04
C THR A 89 -0.37 15.93 -8.87
N LYS A 90 -1.09 16.88 -8.25
CA LYS A 90 -2.56 16.79 -8.06
C LYS A 90 -3.29 16.47 -9.37
N ALA A 91 -2.86 17.06 -10.49
CA ALA A 91 -3.44 16.82 -11.81
C ALA A 91 -3.24 15.38 -12.28
N ASN A 92 -2.04 14.80 -12.10
CA ASN A 92 -1.76 13.43 -12.52
C ASN A 92 -2.48 12.40 -11.65
N LEU A 93 -2.56 12.62 -10.34
CA LEU A 93 -3.32 11.75 -9.42
C LEU A 93 -4.81 11.75 -9.79
N LYS A 94 -5.39 12.93 -10.05
CA LYS A 94 -6.77 13.05 -10.52
C LYS A 94 -6.98 12.33 -11.86
N LYS A 95 -6.05 12.50 -12.79
CA LYS A 95 -6.08 11.82 -14.10
C LYS A 95 -6.03 10.30 -13.98
N LEU A 96 -5.26 9.75 -13.03
CA LEU A 96 -5.29 8.31 -12.75
C LEU A 96 -6.68 7.88 -12.26
N MET A 97 -7.27 8.62 -11.31
CA MET A 97 -8.61 8.31 -10.79
C MET A 97 -9.67 8.34 -11.91
N GLU A 98 -9.58 9.30 -12.84
CA GLU A 98 -10.45 9.34 -14.02
C GLU A 98 -10.29 8.11 -14.92
N HIS A 99 -9.05 7.66 -15.15
CA HIS A 99 -8.81 6.43 -15.92
C HIS A 99 -9.35 5.18 -15.21
N VAL A 100 -9.24 5.12 -13.88
CA VAL A 100 -9.83 4.04 -13.06
C VAL A 100 -11.35 4.06 -13.19
N GLN A 101 -11.99 5.22 -13.01
CA GLN A 101 -13.44 5.41 -13.12
C GLN A 101 -13.99 5.03 -14.50
N GLN A 102 -13.19 5.20 -15.56
CA GLN A 102 -13.51 4.83 -16.94
C GLN A 102 -13.16 3.37 -17.29
N SER A 103 -12.67 2.57 -16.34
CA SER A 103 -12.13 1.23 -16.57
C SER A 103 -11.05 1.17 -17.67
N ASN A 104 -10.29 2.26 -17.87
CA ASN A 104 -9.26 2.33 -18.91
C ASN A 104 -7.96 1.66 -18.43
N VAL A 105 -7.96 0.32 -18.46
CA VAL A 105 -6.86 -0.52 -17.96
C VAL A 105 -5.52 -0.14 -18.57
N GLU A 106 -5.46 0.10 -19.88
CA GLU A 106 -4.23 0.46 -20.60
C GLU A 106 -3.61 1.78 -20.08
N LYS A 107 -4.43 2.82 -19.90
CA LYS A 107 -3.94 4.12 -19.40
C LYS A 107 -3.57 4.07 -17.92
N VAL A 108 -4.22 3.21 -17.14
CA VAL A 108 -3.83 2.93 -15.75
C VAL A 108 -2.47 2.22 -15.76
N ALA A 109 -2.32 1.13 -16.49
CA ALA A 109 -1.06 0.39 -16.63
C ALA A 109 0.09 1.32 -17.03
N LYS A 110 -0.09 2.13 -18.08
CA LYS A 110 0.92 3.09 -18.54
C LYS A 110 1.32 4.13 -17.48
N SER A 111 0.39 4.53 -16.62
CA SER A 111 0.71 5.44 -15.51
C SER A 111 1.55 4.75 -14.43
N LEU A 112 1.21 3.50 -14.12
CA LEU A 112 1.92 2.68 -13.13
C LEU A 112 3.31 2.26 -13.63
N GLU A 113 3.45 1.91 -14.91
CA GLU A 113 4.75 1.61 -15.54
C GLU A 113 5.72 2.78 -15.46
N LYS A 114 5.22 4.02 -15.53
CA LYS A 114 6.05 5.22 -15.33
C LYS A 114 6.52 5.42 -13.90
N GLY A 115 6.00 4.66 -12.94
CA GLY A 115 6.35 4.77 -11.52
C GLY A 115 5.36 5.61 -10.72
N LEU A 116 4.13 5.84 -11.19
CA LEU A 116 3.10 6.46 -10.34
C LEU A 116 2.70 5.47 -9.21
N ASP A 117 2.63 5.97 -7.98
CA ASP A 117 2.19 5.24 -6.79
C ASP A 117 0.66 5.27 -6.70
N PRO A 118 -0.03 4.12 -6.79
CA PRO A 118 -1.50 4.06 -6.66
C PRO A 118 -2.00 4.15 -5.21
N ASN A 119 -1.14 4.26 -4.20
CA ASN A 119 -1.53 4.27 -2.79
C ASN A 119 -1.76 5.70 -2.26
N PHE A 120 -2.81 6.34 -2.77
CA PHE A 120 -3.19 7.70 -2.36
C PHE A 120 -4.70 7.83 -2.22
N HIS A 121 -5.13 8.91 -1.55
CA HIS A 121 -6.55 9.30 -1.51
C HIS A 121 -6.83 10.37 -2.53
N ASP A 122 -7.90 10.19 -3.30
CA ASP A 122 -8.52 11.27 -4.04
C ASP A 122 -8.95 12.39 -3.06
N PRO A 123 -8.56 13.66 -3.30
CA PRO A 123 -8.85 14.74 -2.36
C PRO A 123 -10.33 15.00 -2.12
N ASP A 124 -11.15 14.79 -3.17
CA ASP A 124 -12.55 15.19 -3.24
C ASP A 124 -13.46 14.09 -2.64
N THR A 125 -13.16 12.82 -2.92
CA THR A 125 -13.98 11.66 -2.50
C THR A 125 -13.40 10.89 -1.31
N GLY A 126 -12.09 10.96 -1.07
CA GLY A 126 -11.41 10.15 -0.04
C GLY A 126 -11.19 8.68 -0.41
N GLU A 127 -11.63 8.26 -1.61
CA GLU A 127 -11.36 6.93 -2.19
C GLU A 127 -9.90 6.78 -2.59
N CYS A 128 -9.42 5.55 -2.70
CA CYS A 128 -8.15 5.24 -3.36
C CYS A 128 -8.41 4.51 -4.70
N PRO A 129 -7.43 4.46 -5.62
CA PRO A 129 -7.59 3.76 -6.90
C PRO A 129 -8.15 2.34 -6.76
N LEU A 130 -7.68 1.58 -5.77
CA LEU A 130 -8.09 0.19 -5.58
C LEU A 130 -9.52 0.06 -5.00
N THR A 131 -9.92 0.93 -4.07
CA THR A 131 -11.28 0.92 -3.51
C THR A 131 -12.30 1.37 -4.53
N LEU A 132 -11.94 2.32 -5.41
CA LEU A 132 -12.79 2.71 -6.54
C LEU A 132 -12.97 1.55 -7.53
N ALA A 133 -11.87 0.93 -7.96
CA ALA A 133 -11.91 -0.21 -8.89
C ALA A 133 -12.78 -1.37 -8.36
N ALA A 134 -12.68 -1.70 -7.07
CA ALA A 134 -13.42 -2.80 -6.46
C ALA A 134 -14.96 -2.64 -6.50
N GLN A 135 -15.47 -1.42 -6.71
CA GLN A 135 -16.91 -1.15 -6.80
C GLN A 135 -17.48 -1.35 -8.21
N MET A 136 -16.61 -1.54 -9.21
CA MET A 136 -16.99 -1.55 -10.63
C MET A 136 -17.18 -2.98 -11.15
N GLU A 137 -18.17 -3.20 -12.01
CA GLU A 137 -18.32 -4.48 -12.71
C GLU A 137 -17.13 -4.76 -13.64
N GLY A 138 -16.73 -6.03 -13.75
CA GLY A 138 -15.63 -6.44 -14.63
C GLY A 138 -14.25 -5.90 -14.23
N CYS A 139 -14.08 -5.47 -12.98
CA CYS A 139 -12.86 -4.82 -12.50
C CYS A 139 -11.65 -5.75 -12.29
N ALA A 140 -11.81 -7.05 -12.57
CA ALA A 140 -10.78 -8.07 -12.37
C ALA A 140 -9.41 -7.68 -12.94
N ASP A 141 -9.36 -7.26 -14.20
CA ASP A 141 -8.10 -6.89 -14.85
C ASP A 141 -7.55 -5.55 -14.35
N LEU A 142 -8.44 -4.61 -14.02
CA LEU A 142 -8.05 -3.35 -13.41
C LEU A 142 -7.41 -3.54 -12.03
N ILE A 143 -7.98 -4.42 -11.19
CA ILE A 143 -7.44 -4.80 -9.88
C ILE A 143 -6.07 -5.47 -10.05
N LYS A 144 -5.93 -6.42 -10.99
CA LYS A 144 -4.64 -7.07 -11.29
C LYS A 144 -3.58 -6.06 -11.71
N VAL A 145 -3.93 -5.09 -12.56
CA VAL A 145 -3.00 -4.03 -13.01
C VAL A 145 -2.61 -3.12 -11.85
N LEU A 146 -3.57 -2.67 -11.02
CA LEU A 146 -3.27 -1.86 -9.84
C LEU A 146 -2.36 -2.60 -8.84
N LYS A 147 -2.67 -3.87 -8.55
CA LYS A 147 -1.85 -4.74 -7.69
C LYS A 147 -0.44 -4.91 -8.23
N SER A 148 -0.31 -5.21 -9.53
CA SER A 148 0.99 -5.39 -10.20
C SER A 148 1.79 -4.08 -10.26
N GLY A 149 1.10 -2.94 -10.32
CA GLY A 149 1.69 -1.61 -10.22
C GLY A 149 1.98 -1.14 -8.79
N GLY A 150 1.86 -2.02 -7.79
CA GLY A 150 2.26 -1.74 -6.41
C GLY A 150 1.16 -1.21 -5.49
N ALA A 151 -0.12 -1.38 -5.83
CA ALA A 151 -1.21 -1.10 -4.90
C ALA A 151 -1.23 -2.11 -3.74
N HIS A 152 -1.31 -1.60 -2.51
CA HIS A 152 -1.51 -2.43 -1.32
C HIS A 152 -2.98 -2.83 -1.23
N LEU A 153 -3.24 -4.15 -1.17
CA LEU A 153 -4.61 -4.68 -1.13
C LEU A 153 -5.40 -4.25 0.11
N ASP A 154 -4.68 -3.94 1.19
CA ASP A 154 -5.25 -3.48 2.45
C ASP A 154 -5.16 -1.96 2.65
N PHE A 155 -4.80 -1.20 1.61
CA PHE A 155 -4.84 0.26 1.66
C PHE A 155 -6.28 0.73 1.89
N ARG A 156 -6.45 1.66 2.81
CA ARG A 156 -7.76 2.12 3.28
C ARG A 156 -8.08 3.50 2.75
N THR A 157 -9.35 3.75 2.48
CA THR A 157 -9.90 5.09 2.29
C THR A 157 -9.72 5.94 3.55
N ARG A 158 -10.04 7.24 3.46
CA ARG A 158 -10.06 8.13 4.64
C ARG A 158 -11.00 7.66 5.76
N ASP A 159 -12.03 6.91 5.42
CA ASP A 159 -13.00 6.34 6.36
C ASP A 159 -12.57 4.96 6.88
N GLY A 160 -11.36 4.49 6.55
CA GLY A 160 -10.83 3.21 7.02
C GLY A 160 -11.28 2.00 6.22
N ILE A 161 -11.90 2.18 5.05
CA ILE A 161 -12.50 1.12 4.24
C ILE A 161 -11.47 0.56 3.25
N THR A 162 -11.32 -0.76 3.18
CA THR A 162 -10.45 -1.42 2.18
C THR A 162 -11.20 -1.77 0.90
N ALA A 163 -10.47 -2.12 -0.16
CA ALA A 163 -11.06 -2.60 -1.41
C ALA A 163 -11.96 -3.83 -1.21
N LEU A 164 -11.57 -4.75 -0.31
CA LEU A 164 -12.37 -5.91 0.06
C LEU A 164 -13.72 -5.52 0.68
N HIS A 165 -13.75 -4.54 1.60
CA HIS A 165 -15.00 -4.05 2.16
C HIS A 165 -15.92 -3.49 1.06
N LYS A 166 -15.36 -2.69 0.14
CA LYS A 166 -16.10 -2.13 -0.99
C LYS A 166 -16.67 -3.21 -1.91
N ALA A 167 -15.88 -4.21 -2.27
CA ALA A 167 -16.33 -5.35 -3.08
C ALA A 167 -17.55 -6.04 -2.46
N VAL A 168 -17.52 -6.28 -1.14
CA VAL A 168 -18.64 -6.89 -0.41
C VAL A 168 -19.87 -5.97 -0.39
N THR A 169 -19.70 -4.69 -0.05
CA THR A 169 -20.83 -3.74 0.02
C THR A 169 -21.50 -3.52 -1.35
N SER A 170 -20.73 -3.61 -2.43
CA SER A 170 -21.22 -3.49 -3.81
C SER A 170 -21.70 -4.83 -4.40
N LYS A 171 -21.65 -5.93 -3.62
CA LYS A 171 -21.99 -7.30 -4.08
C LYS A 171 -21.19 -7.74 -5.31
N ASN A 172 -19.97 -7.24 -5.44
CA ASN A 172 -19.11 -7.48 -6.58
C ASN A 172 -18.17 -8.67 -6.33
N HIS A 173 -18.63 -9.87 -6.65
CA HIS A 173 -17.82 -11.09 -6.48
C HIS A 173 -16.57 -11.11 -7.38
N THR A 174 -16.58 -10.38 -8.51
CA THR A 174 -15.42 -10.33 -9.42
C THR A 174 -14.24 -9.56 -8.85
N ALA A 175 -14.48 -8.73 -7.83
CA ALA A 175 -13.44 -8.00 -7.11
C ALA A 175 -12.79 -8.82 -5.97
N LEU A 176 -13.30 -10.01 -5.66
CA LEU A 176 -12.80 -10.87 -4.57
C LEU A 176 -11.67 -11.82 -5.00
N ILE A 177 -11.09 -11.60 -6.19
CA ILE A 177 -10.09 -12.46 -6.82
C ILE A 177 -8.64 -12.09 -6.48
#